data_AF-A0A3P7KWM3-F1
#
_entry.id   AF-A0A3P7KWM3-F1
#
_cell.length_a   1.000
_cell.length_b   1.000
_cell.length_c   1.000
_cell.angle_alpha   90.00
_cell.angle_beta   90.00
_cell.angle_gamma   90.00
#
_symmetry.space_group_name_H-M   'P 1'
#
loop_
_entity.id
_entity.type
_entity.pdbx_description
1 polymer ?
#
loop_
_entity_poly.entity_id
_entity_poly.type
_entity_poly.pdbx_seq_one_letter_code
_entity_poly.pdbx_strand_id
1 'polypeptide(L)'
;MTGETAKTPPVKADATTAQIDEKAKFAVPEWATRPPAGSHLDVCKGDQLIQKLMIDEKPAYYFGRNPKQVDFAVEHASCSRVHALLMYHGVLKRFALVDMESSHGTFLGNIRLEPLKVVFVDIGVPFHFGASTRRLESVLPSPDFMNFFHLVRNRAEWRVNSQAQYSSNSKQCKN
;
A
#
# COMPACT_ATOMS: atom_id res chain seq x y z
N MET A 1 -23.91 31.71 -39.69
CA MET A 1 -24.69 31.91 -38.45
C MET A 1 -25.77 30.85 -38.46
N THR A 2 -25.90 29.87 -37.58
CA THR A 2 -25.19 29.36 -36.40
C THR A 2 -25.73 27.92 -36.26
N GLY A 3 -24.86 26.97 -35.93
CA GLY A 3 -25.28 25.59 -35.67
C GLY A 3 -25.90 25.39 -34.28
N GLU A 4 -26.04 24.11 -33.95
CA GLU A 4 -26.30 23.47 -32.65
C GLU A 4 -27.76 23.05 -32.35
N THR A 5 -28.12 21.78 -32.59
CA THR A 5 -27.91 20.54 -31.78
C THR A 5 -28.89 20.40 -30.62
N ALA A 6 -29.90 19.53 -30.82
CA ALA A 6 -30.83 19.09 -29.79
C ALA A 6 -30.14 18.17 -28.77
N LYS A 7 -30.29 18.47 -27.48
CA LYS A 7 -29.74 17.70 -26.37
C LYS A 7 -30.88 17.10 -25.55
N THR A 8 -31.01 15.78 -25.62
CA THR A 8 -31.87 14.97 -24.73
C THR A 8 -31.28 14.97 -23.31
N PRO A 9 -32.09 15.05 -22.24
CA PRO A 9 -31.62 14.89 -20.87
C PRO A 9 -31.45 13.40 -20.52
N PRO A 10 -30.30 12.97 -19.97
CA PRO A 10 -30.19 11.65 -19.36
C PRO A 10 -30.63 11.71 -17.89
N VAL A 11 -31.62 10.86 -17.59
CA VAL A 11 -31.84 10.05 -16.38
C VAL A 11 -31.29 10.58 -15.04
N LYS A 12 -32.25 10.86 -14.13
CA LYS A 12 -32.03 10.93 -12.68
C LYS A 12 -31.52 9.59 -12.16
N ALA A 13 -30.35 9.59 -11.54
CA ALA A 13 -29.96 8.56 -10.59
C ALA A 13 -29.91 9.23 -9.21
N ASP A 14 -30.85 8.85 -8.35
CA ASP A 14 -30.78 9.13 -6.93
C ASP A 14 -29.59 8.38 -6.34
N ALA A 15 -28.61 9.10 -5.82
CA ALA A 15 -27.60 8.56 -4.92
C ALA A 15 -27.19 9.63 -3.91
N THR A 16 -27.50 9.31 -2.66
CA THR A 16 -27.27 10.03 -1.42
C THR A 16 -25.92 10.74 -1.34
N THR A 17 -25.97 12.02 -0.97
CA THR A 17 -24.85 12.89 -0.57
C THR A 17 -23.99 12.23 0.52
N ALA A 18 -22.78 11.80 0.14
CA ALA A 18 -21.68 11.56 1.05
C ALA A 18 -20.46 12.34 0.55
N GLN A 19 -19.79 13.02 1.47
CA GLN A 19 -18.63 13.90 1.28
C GLN A 19 -17.61 13.28 0.30
N ILE A 20 -17.30 13.98 -0.79
CA ILE A 20 -16.30 13.54 -1.78
C ILE A 20 -14.91 13.83 -1.19
N ASP A 21 -14.41 12.89 -0.39
CA ASP A 21 -13.04 12.94 0.12
C ASP A 21 -12.06 12.83 -1.07
N GLU A 22 -10.97 13.60 -1.06
CA GLU A 22 -9.90 13.53 -2.08
C GLU A 22 -9.31 12.09 -2.20
N LYS A 23 -9.62 11.21 -1.25
CA LYS A 23 -9.39 9.75 -1.29
C LYS A 23 -10.17 9.00 -2.37
N ALA A 24 -11.27 9.53 -2.89
CA ALA A 24 -12.24 8.78 -3.68
C ALA A 24 -11.91 8.61 -5.17
N LYS A 25 -10.65 8.79 -5.60
CA LYS A 25 -10.26 8.48 -6.99
C LYS A 25 -10.35 6.97 -7.30
N PHE A 26 -10.27 6.12 -6.28
CA PHE A 26 -10.34 4.68 -6.40
C PHE A 26 -11.10 4.09 -5.22
N ALA A 27 -12.15 3.31 -5.50
CA ALA A 27 -12.89 2.59 -4.47
C ALA A 27 -12.18 1.28 -4.12
N VAL A 28 -11.94 1.04 -2.83
CA VAL A 28 -11.39 -0.25 -2.38
C VAL A 28 -12.41 -1.35 -2.70
N PRO A 29 -12.03 -2.37 -3.48
CA PRO A 29 -12.94 -3.42 -3.89
C PRO A 29 -13.22 -4.40 -2.74
N GLU A 30 -14.36 -5.08 -2.80
CA GLU A 30 -14.83 -5.99 -1.74
C GLU A 30 -13.95 -7.23 -1.55
N TRP A 31 -13.17 -7.62 -2.56
CA TRP A 31 -12.22 -8.72 -2.45
C TRP A 31 -10.99 -8.39 -1.60
N ALA A 32 -10.76 -7.10 -1.29
CA ALA A 32 -9.66 -6.69 -0.44
C ALA A 32 -9.93 -7.14 1.00
N THR A 33 -9.08 -8.01 1.51
CA THR A 33 -9.21 -8.56 2.87
C THR A 33 -7.99 -8.20 3.70
N ARG A 34 -8.13 -8.31 5.02
CA ARG A 34 -7.01 -8.15 5.93
C ARG A 34 -5.95 -9.24 5.70
N PRO A 35 -4.65 -8.90 5.60
CA PRO A 35 -3.59 -9.89 5.51
C PRO A 35 -3.36 -10.61 6.84
N PRO A 36 -2.64 -11.75 6.84
CA PRO A 36 -2.31 -12.50 8.04
C PRO A 36 -1.61 -11.64 9.11
N ALA A 37 -1.88 -11.93 10.38
CA ALA A 37 -1.28 -11.23 11.51
C ALA A 37 0.26 -11.31 11.44
N GLY A 38 0.95 -10.17 11.64
CA GLY A 38 2.41 -10.09 11.49
C GLY A 38 2.90 -9.74 10.07
N SER A 39 2.02 -9.57 9.09
CA SER A 39 2.38 -9.03 7.78
C SER A 39 2.87 -7.59 7.88
N HIS A 40 3.97 -7.27 7.19
CA HIS A 40 4.60 -5.96 7.24
C HIS A 40 5.28 -5.59 5.92
N LEU A 41 5.59 -4.32 5.75
CA LEU A 41 6.50 -3.84 4.70
C LEU A 41 7.83 -3.46 5.32
N ASP A 42 8.90 -3.94 4.71
CA ASP A 42 10.26 -3.50 5.00
C ASP A 42 10.63 -2.34 4.06
N VAL A 43 11.02 -1.21 4.65
CA VAL A 43 11.45 -0.01 3.93
C VAL A 43 12.98 0.02 3.93
N CYS A 44 13.61 -0.40 2.84
CA CYS A 44 15.07 -0.34 2.68
C CYS A 44 15.48 0.95 1.93
N LYS A 45 16.64 1.51 2.28
CA LYS A 45 17.34 2.53 1.48
C LYS A 45 18.75 2.02 1.21
N GLY A 46 19.05 1.71 -0.06
CA GLY A 46 20.23 0.90 -0.38
C GLY A 46 20.10 -0.48 0.27
N ASP A 47 21.12 -0.86 1.04
CA ASP A 47 21.18 -2.15 1.75
C ASP A 47 20.71 -2.06 3.22
N GLN A 48 20.31 -0.86 3.66
CA GLN A 48 19.91 -0.61 5.04
C GLN A 48 18.38 -0.65 5.18
N LEU A 49 17.89 -1.48 6.09
CA LEU A 49 16.51 -1.42 6.56
C LEU A 49 16.32 -0.16 7.41
N ILE A 50 15.47 0.74 6.94
CA ILE A 50 15.18 2.02 7.60
C ILE A 50 14.01 1.89 8.57
N GLN A 51 12.94 1.23 8.13
CA GLN A 51 11.70 1.16 8.89
C GLN A 51 10.87 -0.07 8.52
N LYS A 52 10.09 -0.56 9.47
CA LYS A 52 9.06 -1.59 9.27
C LYS A 52 7.66 -1.00 9.43
N LEU A 53 6.79 -1.24 8.45
CA LEU A 53 5.40 -0.78 8.45
C LEU A 53 4.46 -1.97 8.64
N MET A 54 3.74 -2.02 9.75
CA MET A 54 2.79 -3.11 10.00
C MET A 54 1.54 -2.93 9.14
N ILE A 55 1.24 -3.90 8.28
CA ILE A 55 0.08 -3.86 7.37
C ILE A 55 -0.96 -4.92 7.73
N ASP A 56 -0.98 -5.36 8.98
CA ASP A 56 -1.76 -6.50 9.45
C ASP A 56 -3.10 -6.12 10.12
N GLU A 57 -3.63 -4.92 9.89
CA GLU A 57 -4.82 -4.39 10.58
C GLU A 57 -5.96 -4.03 9.64
N LYS A 58 -5.67 -3.49 8.45
CA LYS A 58 -6.64 -2.99 7.47
C LYS A 58 -6.56 -3.81 6.18
N PRO A 59 -7.64 -3.87 5.39
CA PRO A 59 -7.62 -4.51 4.06
C PRO A 59 -6.87 -3.69 3.00
N ALA A 60 -6.75 -2.38 3.23
CA ALA A 60 -6.13 -1.45 2.31
C ALA A 60 -5.37 -0.35 3.07
N TYR A 61 -4.28 0.13 2.48
CA TYR A 61 -3.37 1.12 3.06
C TYR A 61 -2.96 2.16 2.02
N TYR A 62 -3.11 3.43 2.37
CA TYR A 62 -2.72 4.55 1.51
C TYR A 62 -1.29 5.02 1.82
N PHE A 63 -0.56 5.35 0.76
CA PHE A 63 0.78 5.94 0.82
C PHE A 63 0.78 7.33 0.22
N GLY A 64 1.54 8.25 0.80
CA GLY A 64 1.73 9.58 0.24
C GLY A 64 2.32 10.57 1.24
N ARG A 65 2.45 11.83 0.84
CA ARG A 65 3.14 12.86 1.64
C ARG A 65 2.24 13.52 2.70
N ASN A 66 0.92 13.38 2.61
CA ASN A 66 -0.01 14.04 3.53
C ASN A 66 -0.52 13.07 4.62
N PRO A 67 0.04 13.07 5.85
CA PRO A 67 -0.32 12.12 6.90
C PRO A 67 -1.78 12.21 7.35
N LYS A 68 -2.49 13.30 7.04
CA LYS A 68 -3.93 13.43 7.34
C LYS A 68 -4.81 12.60 6.39
N GLN A 69 -4.30 12.26 5.21
CA GLN A 69 -5.05 11.57 4.15
C GLN A 69 -4.55 10.13 3.93
N VAL A 70 -3.37 9.76 4.44
CA VAL A 70 -2.75 8.45 4.18
C VAL A 70 -2.47 7.70 5.48
N ASP A 71 -2.34 6.38 5.38
CA ASP A 71 -1.96 5.54 6.52
C ASP A 71 -0.45 5.56 6.76
N PHE A 72 0.33 5.62 5.67
CA PHE A 72 1.79 5.68 5.72
C PHE A 72 2.31 6.92 5.01
N ALA A 73 2.90 7.82 5.79
CA ALA A 73 3.53 9.02 5.28
C ALA A 73 4.87 8.67 4.60
N VAL A 74 5.04 9.12 3.36
CA VAL A 74 6.27 9.01 2.57
C VAL A 74 6.87 10.40 2.41
N GLU A 75 8.00 10.63 3.06
CA GLU A 75 8.71 11.91 3.08
C GLU A 75 9.60 12.05 1.84
N HIS A 76 9.00 12.31 0.69
CA HIS A 76 9.74 12.61 -0.53
C HIS A 76 9.05 13.69 -1.37
N ALA A 77 9.84 14.60 -1.96
CA ALA A 77 9.32 15.71 -2.74
C ALA A 77 8.57 15.25 -4.00
N SER A 78 9.00 14.14 -4.60
CA SER A 78 8.35 13.53 -5.77
C SER A 78 7.12 12.68 -5.43
N CYS A 79 6.76 12.53 -4.15
CA CYS A 79 5.56 11.78 -3.75
C CYS A 79 4.36 12.72 -3.66
N SER A 80 3.23 12.26 -4.18
CA SER A 80 1.95 12.97 -4.14
C SER A 80 1.37 12.93 -2.71
N ARG A 81 0.41 13.83 -2.42
CA ARG A 81 -0.31 13.85 -1.12
C ARG A 81 -0.93 12.49 -0.79
N VAL A 82 -1.64 11.93 -1.77
CA VAL A 82 -2.02 10.52 -1.89
C VAL A 82 -1.35 10.02 -3.17
N HIS A 83 -0.49 9.01 -3.07
CA HIS A 83 0.39 8.55 -4.15
C HIS A 83 0.01 7.16 -4.64
N ALA A 84 -0.18 6.22 -3.71
CA ALA A 84 -0.53 4.84 -4.06
C ALA A 84 -1.41 4.22 -2.99
N LEU A 85 -2.09 3.14 -3.38
CA LEU A 85 -2.93 2.31 -2.53
C LEU A 85 -2.42 0.87 -2.60
N LEU A 86 -2.13 0.28 -1.45
CA LEU A 86 -1.80 -1.14 -1.31
C LEU A 86 -3.00 -1.86 -0.71
N MET A 87 -3.35 -3.00 -1.30
CA MET A 87 -4.44 -3.86 -0.86
C MET A 87 -3.94 -5.28 -0.76
N TYR A 88 -4.62 -6.10 0.04
CA TYR A 88 -4.33 -7.52 0.11
C TYR A 88 -5.51 -8.35 -0.39
N HIS A 89 -5.21 -9.35 -1.22
CA HIS A 89 -6.19 -10.26 -1.76
C HIS A 89 -6.15 -11.57 -0.97
N GLY A 90 -7.16 -11.85 -0.14
CA GLY A 90 -7.18 -13.02 0.76
C GLY A 90 -7.17 -14.37 0.05
N VAL A 91 -7.92 -14.49 -1.05
CA VAL A 91 -8.00 -15.75 -1.83
C VAL A 91 -6.69 -16.06 -2.54
N LEU A 92 -6.14 -15.08 -3.27
CA LEU A 92 -4.87 -15.23 -3.99
C LEU A 92 -3.64 -15.16 -3.08
N LYS A 93 -3.82 -14.71 -1.84
CA LYS A 93 -2.77 -14.46 -0.85
C LYS A 93 -1.65 -13.55 -1.37
N ARG A 94 -2.00 -12.55 -2.17
CA ARG A 94 -1.08 -11.61 -2.81
C ARG A 94 -1.43 -10.17 -2.47
N PHE A 95 -0.44 -9.29 -2.56
CA PHE A 95 -0.67 -7.86 -2.49
C PHE A 95 -1.05 -7.32 -3.87
N ALA A 96 -1.80 -6.24 -3.88
CA ALA A 96 -2.16 -5.49 -5.07
C ALA A 96 -1.83 -4.02 -4.83
N LEU A 97 -1.19 -3.40 -5.81
CA LEU A 97 -0.75 -2.01 -5.77
C LEU A 97 -1.48 -1.24 -6.87
N VAL A 98 -1.95 -0.04 -6.52
CA VAL A 98 -2.61 0.89 -7.43
C VAL A 98 -1.92 2.24 -7.31
N ASP A 99 -1.52 2.81 -8.44
CA ASP A 99 -1.06 4.20 -8.50
C ASP A 99 -2.27 5.14 -8.52
N MET A 100 -2.34 6.07 -7.56
CA MET A 100 -3.48 6.99 -7.38
C MET A 100 -3.33 8.24 -8.26
N GLU A 101 -2.96 8.04 -9.52
CA GLU A 101 -2.67 9.09 -10.49
C GLU A 101 -1.58 10.05 -9.97
N SER A 102 -0.45 9.46 -9.59
CA SER A 102 0.64 10.22 -9.01
C SER A 102 1.46 10.96 -10.08
N SER A 103 2.01 12.13 -9.74
CA SER A 103 2.74 12.96 -10.71
C SER A 103 3.99 12.28 -11.26
N HIS A 104 4.70 11.53 -10.42
CA HIS A 104 5.94 10.85 -10.80
C HIS A 104 5.76 9.35 -11.06
N GLY A 105 4.58 8.80 -10.83
CA GLY A 105 4.28 7.38 -10.98
C GLY A 105 4.79 6.52 -9.82
N THR A 106 4.23 5.31 -9.76
CA THR A 106 4.67 4.21 -8.90
C THR A 106 5.40 3.17 -9.74
N PHE A 107 6.44 2.55 -9.19
CA PHE A 107 7.31 1.61 -9.90
C PHE A 107 7.46 0.30 -9.15
N LEU A 108 7.38 -0.80 -9.88
CA LEU A 108 7.70 -2.14 -9.40
C LEU A 108 9.04 -2.55 -10.02
N GLY A 109 10.12 -2.52 -9.24
CA GLY A 109 11.48 -2.52 -9.79
C GLY A 109 11.68 -1.36 -10.78
N ASN A 110 11.93 -1.68 -12.05
CA ASN A 110 12.14 -0.70 -13.12
C ASN A 110 10.87 -0.43 -13.97
N ILE A 111 9.76 -1.09 -13.66
CA ILE A 111 8.53 -1.01 -14.45
C ILE A 111 7.60 0.02 -13.82
N ARG A 112 7.24 1.06 -14.57
CA ARG A 112 6.23 2.03 -14.16
C ARG A 112 4.83 1.43 -14.27
N LEU A 113 4.04 1.57 -13.22
CA LEU A 113 2.65 1.12 -13.20
C LEU A 113 1.74 2.12 -13.92
N GLU A 114 0.67 1.60 -14.51
CA GLU A 114 -0.39 2.44 -15.09
C GLU A 114 -1.24 3.06 -13.98
N PRO A 115 -1.58 4.36 -14.08
CA PRO A 115 -2.48 5.03 -13.13
C PRO A 115 -3.84 4.33 -13.01
N LEU A 116 -4.38 4.26 -11.79
CA LEU A 116 -5.70 3.72 -11.46
C LEU A 116 -5.94 2.26 -11.89
N LYS A 117 -4.87 1.53 -12.16
CA LYS A 117 -4.92 0.11 -12.50
C LYS A 117 -4.42 -0.74 -11.33
N VAL A 118 -5.15 -1.83 -11.06
CA VAL A 118 -4.75 -2.82 -10.05
C VAL A 118 -3.66 -3.71 -10.63
N VAL A 119 -2.48 -3.67 -10.00
CA VAL A 119 -1.35 -4.53 -10.35
C VAL A 119 -1.05 -5.44 -9.19
N PHE A 120 -1.05 -6.75 -9.41
CA PHE A 120 -0.67 -7.71 -8.38
C PHE A 120 0.85 -7.71 -8.20
N VAL A 121 1.28 -7.66 -6.95
CA VAL A 121 2.67 -7.65 -6.53
C VAL A 121 2.96 -8.94 -5.78
N ASP A 122 3.96 -9.67 -6.25
CA ASP A 122 4.43 -10.87 -5.56
C ASP A 122 5.16 -10.50 -4.27
N ILE A 123 5.07 -11.39 -3.29
CA ILE A 123 5.67 -11.19 -1.96
C ILE A 123 7.19 -11.12 -2.12
N GLY A 124 7.84 -10.21 -1.41
CA GLY A 124 9.28 -9.98 -1.53
C GLY A 124 9.72 -9.16 -2.74
N VAL A 125 8.79 -8.75 -3.63
CA VAL A 125 9.17 -7.89 -4.75
C VAL A 125 9.19 -6.42 -4.29
N PRO A 126 10.31 -5.70 -4.46
CA PRO A 126 10.41 -4.32 -4.05
C PRO A 126 9.70 -3.37 -5.04
N PHE A 127 8.98 -2.39 -4.49
CA PHE A 127 8.40 -1.29 -5.23
C PHE A 127 8.83 0.06 -4.63
N HIS A 128 8.74 1.13 -5.42
CA HIS A 128 9.07 2.49 -4.98
C HIS A 128 8.15 3.54 -5.60
N PHE A 129 8.20 4.74 -5.02
CA PHE A 129 7.30 5.85 -5.32
C PHE A 129 8.06 7.03 -5.92
N GLY A 130 7.69 7.44 -7.13
CA GLY A 130 8.39 8.49 -7.88
C GLY A 130 9.91 8.27 -7.91
N ALA A 131 10.66 9.34 -7.63
CA ALA A 131 12.12 9.34 -7.53
C ALA A 131 12.65 8.99 -6.11
N SER A 132 11.83 8.38 -5.25
CA SER A 132 12.28 7.93 -3.92
C SER A 132 13.33 6.83 -4.06
N THR A 133 14.42 6.95 -3.30
CA THR A 133 15.44 5.90 -3.15
C THR A 133 15.05 4.82 -2.15
N ARG A 134 13.94 5.02 -1.42
CA ARG A 134 13.40 4.02 -0.49
C ARG A 134 12.58 2.99 -1.27
N ARG A 135 12.93 1.72 -1.11
CA ARG A 135 12.24 0.55 -1.65
C ARG A 135 11.42 -0.11 -0.56
N LEU A 136 10.17 -0.43 -0.86
CA LEU A 136 9.26 -1.12 0.04
C LEU A 136 9.09 -2.55 -0.45
N GLU A 137 9.28 -3.50 0.44
CA GLU A 137 9.16 -4.93 0.17
C GLU A 137 8.10 -5.53 1.09
N SER A 138 7.18 -6.32 0.53
CA SER A 138 6.14 -6.96 1.32
C SER A 138 6.61 -8.28 1.91
N VAL A 139 6.37 -8.47 3.21
CA VAL A 139 6.79 -9.65 3.96
C VAL A 139 5.57 -10.25 4.66
N LEU A 140 5.29 -11.52 4.35
CA LEU A 140 4.30 -12.32 5.08
C LEU A 140 4.95 -13.01 6.29
N PRO A 141 4.19 -13.27 7.36
CA PRO A 141 4.67 -14.05 8.49
C PRO A 141 5.00 -15.48 8.04
N SER A 142 6.14 -16.02 8.49
CA SER A 142 6.48 -17.42 8.22
C SER A 142 5.60 -18.38 9.03
N PRO A 143 5.43 -19.65 8.62
CA PRO A 143 4.70 -20.64 9.42
C PRO A 143 5.29 -20.81 10.83
N ASP A 144 6.62 -20.84 10.95
CA ASP A 144 7.33 -20.92 12.23
C ASP A 144 7.03 -19.70 13.12
N PHE A 145 6.95 -18.53 12.50
CA PHE A 145 6.57 -17.30 13.17
C PHE A 145 5.13 -17.35 13.68
N MET A 146 4.19 -17.90 12.92
CA MET A 146 2.79 -18.00 13.34
C MET A 146 2.62 -18.94 14.53
N ASN A 147 3.38 -20.03 14.57
CA ASN A 147 3.43 -20.91 15.74
C ASN A 147 3.96 -20.19 16.98
N PHE A 148 5.01 -19.39 16.83
CA PHE A 148 5.55 -18.59 17.92
C PHE A 148 4.59 -17.47 18.36
N PHE A 149 3.94 -16.79 17.42
CA PHE A 149 2.95 -15.76 17.70
C PHE A 149 1.75 -16.32 18.50
N HIS A 150 1.32 -17.54 18.22
CA HIS A 150 0.29 -18.19 19.04
C HIS A 150 0.77 -18.56 20.44
N LEU A 151 2.06 -18.86 20.62
CA LEU A 151 2.65 -19.11 21.92
C LEU A 151 2.79 -17.82 22.74
N VAL A 152 3.15 -16.71 22.09
CA VAL A 152 3.25 -15.38 22.72
C VAL A 152 1.89 -14.71 22.70
N ARG A 153 1.10 -14.93 23.76
CA ARG A 153 -0.29 -14.44 23.90
C ARG A 153 -0.47 -12.90 23.83
N ASN A 154 0.61 -12.12 23.81
CA ASN A 154 0.55 -10.66 23.78
C ASN A 154 1.06 -10.08 22.44
N ARG A 155 0.11 -9.61 21.61
CA ARG A 155 0.38 -8.98 20.30
C ARG A 155 1.19 -7.68 20.40
N ALA A 156 1.12 -6.95 21.51
CA ALA A 156 1.80 -5.67 21.69
C ALA A 156 3.28 -5.84 22.04
N GLU A 157 3.60 -6.78 22.94
CA GLU A 157 4.99 -7.13 23.29
C GLU A 157 5.76 -7.63 22.07
N TRP A 158 5.12 -8.39 21.20
CA TRP A 158 5.74 -8.88 19.99
C TRP A 158 6.04 -7.75 18.98
N ARG A 159 5.16 -6.74 18.84
CA ARG A 159 5.43 -5.57 17.99
C ARG A 159 6.71 -4.83 18.39
N VAL A 160 6.97 -4.74 19.70
CA VAL A 160 8.17 -4.08 20.23
C VAL A 160 9.40 -4.98 20.09
N ASN A 161 9.31 -6.26 20.48
CA ASN A 161 10.44 -7.18 20.41
C ASN A 161 10.85 -7.56 18.99
N SER A 162 9.94 -7.55 18.02
CA SER A 162 10.25 -7.87 16.63
C SER A 162 11.03 -6.79 15.91
N GLN A 163 10.77 -5.52 16.22
CA GLN A 163 11.60 -4.42 15.76
C GLN A 163 13.03 -4.55 16.33
N ALA A 164 13.15 -4.97 17.59
CA ALA A 164 14.45 -5.17 18.25
C ALA A 164 15.21 -6.42 17.77
N GLN A 165 14.54 -7.56 17.58
CA GLN A 165 15.15 -8.82 17.16
C GLN A 165 15.52 -8.83 15.66
N TYR A 166 14.78 -8.12 14.80
CA TYR A 166 15.14 -8.05 13.38
C TYR A 166 16.28 -7.04 13.12
N SER A 167 16.43 -6.02 13.97
CA SER A 167 17.61 -5.14 13.97
C SER A 167 18.92 -5.89 14.26
N SER A 168 18.86 -7.00 15.00
CA SER A 168 20.01 -7.83 15.36
C SER A 168 20.25 -8.98 14.37
N ASN A 169 19.27 -9.27 13.49
CA ASN A 169 19.30 -10.37 12.53
C ASN A 169 19.20 -9.86 11.08
N SER A 170 19.62 -8.61 10.82
CA SER A 170 19.62 -7.94 9.53
C SER A 170 20.44 -8.73 8.50
N LYS A 171 19.82 -9.78 7.97
CA LYS A 171 20.08 -10.28 6.64
C LYS A 171 19.86 -9.10 5.72
N GLN A 172 20.96 -8.48 5.33
CA GLN A 172 21.21 -7.75 4.09
C GLN A 172 19.98 -7.78 3.17
N CYS A 173 19.35 -6.62 2.90
CA CYS A 173 18.36 -6.50 1.83
C CYS A 173 19.09 -7.01 0.56
N LYS A 174 18.80 -8.24 0.10
CA LYS A 174 19.59 -8.90 -0.95
C LYS A 174 19.35 -8.18 -2.27
N ASN A 175 20.44 -7.83 -2.95
CA ASN A 175 20.44 -7.36 -4.35
C ASN A 175 19.92 -8.44 -5.31
#